data_AF-A0A3L7X8R3-F1
#
_entry.id   AF-A0A3L7X8R3-F1
#
_cell.length_a   1.000
_cell.length_b   1.000
_cell.length_c   1.000
_cell.angle_alpha   90.00
_cell.angle_beta   90.00
_cell.angle_gamma   90.00
#
_symmetry.space_group_name_H-M   'P 1'
#
loop_
_entity.id
_entity.type
_entity.pdbx_description
1 polymer ?
#
loop_
_entity_poly.entity_id
_entity_poly.type
_entity_poly.pdbx_seq_one_letter_code
_entity_poly.pdbx_strand_id
1 'polypeptide(L)' 'DEANSQLVMDLLDRVTRRDGRSLLIVTHSRRVAALADRVFNITHGRLEPDAG' A
#
# COMPACT_ATOMS: atom_id res chain seq x y z
N ASP A 1 9.01 0.19 -14.34
CA ASP A 1 8.41 -1.13 -14.62
C ASP A 1 7.23 -1.42 -13.71
N GLU A 2 6.03 -1.19 -14.22
CA GLU A 2 4.73 -1.35 -13.55
C GLU A 2 4.42 -2.82 -13.19
N ALA A 3 4.83 -3.76 -14.05
CA ALA A 3 4.54 -5.18 -13.89
C ALA A 3 5.29 -5.82 -12.70
N ASN A 4 6.51 -5.37 -12.40
CA ASN A 4 7.31 -5.91 -11.30
C ASN A 4 6.76 -5.45 -9.93
N SER A 5 6.24 -4.22 -9.85
CA SER A 5 5.63 -3.70 -8.63
C SER A 5 4.40 -4.51 -8.21
N GLN A 6 3.58 -4.97 -9.15
CA GLN A 6 2.40 -5.79 -8.84
C GLN A 6 2.78 -7.14 -8.21
N LEU A 7 3.78 -7.84 -8.78
CA LEU A 7 4.25 -9.13 -8.27
C LEU A 7 4.84 -9.04 -6.85
N VAL A 8 5.60 -7.98 -6.57
CA VAL A 8 6.15 -7.71 -5.24
C VAL A 8 5.01 -7.47 -4.24
N MET A 9 4.00 -6.70 -4.61
CA MET A 9 2.84 -6.42 -3.75
C MET A 9 2.03 -7.67 -3.45
N ASP A 10 1.78 -8.54 -4.45
CA ASP A 10 1.07 -9.80 -4.25
C ASP A 10 1.84 -10.79 -3.36
N LEU A 11 3.18 -10.70 -3.35
CA LEU A 11 4.03 -11.50 -2.47
C LEU A 11 3.97 -10.96 -1.03
N LEU A 12 4.10 -9.65 -0.88
CA LEU A 12 4.02 -8.98 0.41
C LEU A 12 2.64 -9.15 1.06
N ASP A 13 1.55 -9.03 0.31
CA ASP A 13 0.17 -9.22 0.77
C ASP A 13 -0.06 -10.66 1.30
N ARG A 14 0.47 -11.66 0.59
CA ARG A 14 0.37 -13.06 1.02
C ARG A 14 1.14 -13.35 2.30
N VAL A 15 2.32 -12.75 2.48
CA VAL A 15 3.15 -12.94 3.67
C VAL A 15 2.56 -12.22 4.88
N THR A 16 1.99 -11.03 4.70
CA THR A 16 1.42 -10.23 5.80
C THR A 16 0.11 -10.82 6.30
N ARG A 17 -0.78 -11.25 5.40
CA ARG A 17 -2.07 -11.83 5.77
C ARG A 17 -1.96 -13.22 6.40
N ARG A 18 -0.98 -14.04 5.98
CA ARG A 18 -0.80 -15.40 6.54
C ARG A 18 -0.13 -15.42 7.91
N ASP A 19 0.82 -14.52 8.15
CA ASP A 19 1.62 -14.53 9.39
C ASP A 19 1.10 -13.54 10.46
N GLY A 20 -0.05 -12.88 10.21
CA GLY A 20 -0.62 -11.89 11.14
C GLY A 20 0.23 -10.63 11.29
N ARG A 21 1.02 -10.28 10.27
CA ARG A 21 1.94 -9.12 10.30
C ARG A 21 1.32 -7.91 9.61
N SER A 22 1.54 -6.73 10.16
CA SER A 22 1.13 -5.47 9.54
C SER A 22 2.21 -4.95 8.57
N LEU A 23 1.78 -4.42 7.43
CA LEU A 23 2.65 -3.82 6.41
C LEU A 23 2.27 -2.37 6.17
N LEU A 24 3.25 -1.48 6.27
CA LEU A 24 3.12 -0.06 5.92
C LEU A 24 3.91 0.19 4.63
N ILE A 25 3.25 0.82 3.65
CA ILE A 25 3.82 1.11 2.34
C ILE A 25 3.68 2.60 2.08
N VAL A 26 4.78 3.24 1.68
CA VAL A 26 4.79 4.64 1.19
C VAL A 26 5.08 4.60 -0.30
N THR A 27 4.13 5.08 -1.10
CA THR A 27 4.21 5.06 -2.55
C THR A 27 3.57 6.30 -3.14
N HIS A 28 4.09 6.76 -4.27
CA HIS A 28 3.44 7.79 -5.09
C HIS A 28 2.48 7.18 -6.14
N SER A 29 2.45 5.85 -6.28
CA SER A 29 1.55 5.16 -7.20
C SER A 29 0.19 4.92 -6.53
N ARG A 30 -0.86 5.55 -7.08
CA ARG A 30 -2.25 5.32 -6.65
C ARG A 30 -2.68 3.86 -6.84
N ARG A 31 -2.18 3.19 -7.89
CA ARG A 31 -2.49 1.78 -8.15
C ARG A 31 -2.00 0.87 -7.02
N VAL A 32 -0.79 1.13 -6.53
CA VAL A 32 -0.18 0.38 -5.42
C VAL A 32 -0.89 0.68 -4.10
N ALA A 33 -1.23 1.95 -3.87
CA ALA A 33 -1.98 2.37 -2.67
C ALA A 33 -3.36 1.69 -2.59
N ALA A 34 -4.08 1.57 -3.72
CA ALA A 34 -5.39 0.94 -3.80
C ALA A 34 -5.41 -0.56 -3.43
N LEU A 35 -4.25 -1.21 -3.34
CA LEU A 35 -4.14 -2.61 -2.89
C LEU A 35 -4.13 -2.75 -1.36
N ALA A 36 -3.89 -1.67 -0.62
CA ALA A 36 -3.85 -1.69 0.84
C ALA A 36 -5.27 -1.67 1.44
N ASP A 37 -5.43 -2.26 2.62
CA ASP A 37 -6.72 -2.24 3.34
C ASP A 37 -7.11 -0.82 3.80
N ARG A 38 -6.13 0.06 3.98
CA ARG A 38 -6.31 1.46 4.38
C ARG A 38 -5.31 2.34 3.64
N VAL A 39 -5.78 3.47 3.13
CA VAL A 39 -4.96 4.45 2.42
C VAL A 39 -5.02 5.79 3.16
N PHE A 40 -3.85 6.42 3.27
CA PHE A 40 -3.69 7.77 3.81
C PHE A 40 -2.86 8.60 2.85
N ASN A 41 -3.27 9.84 2.65
CA ASN A 41 -2.53 10.83 1.88
C ASN A 41 -1.62 11.64 2.81
N ILE A 42 -0.42 11.96 2.35
CA ILE A 42 0.48 12.89 3.04
C ILE A 42 0.31 14.27 2.41
N THR A 43 -0.36 15.18 3.13
CA THR A 43 -0.64 16.55 2.69
C THR A 43 0.00 17.52 3.68
N HIS A 44 0.94 18.36 3.22
CA HIS A 44 1.65 19.32 4.08
C HIS A 44 2.28 18.67 5.34
N GLY A 45 2.81 17.45 5.22
CA GLY A 45 3.41 16.71 6.34
C GLY A 45 2.41 16.10 7.32
N ARG A 46 1.10 16.10 7.00
CA ARG A 46 0.06 15.44 7.79
C ARG A 46 -0.53 14.25 7.04
N LEU A 47 -0.90 13.22 7.80
CA LEU A 47 -1.63 12.06 7.29
C LEU A 47 -3.12 12.32 7.35
N GLU A 48 -3.78 12.25 6.20
CA GLU A 48 -5.23 12.40 6.06
C GLU A 48 -5.81 11.12 5.45
N PRO A 49 -6.95 10.60 5.92
CA PRO A 49 -7.60 9.45 5.31
C PRO A 49 -7.87 9.71 3.84
N ASP A 50 -7.60 8.73 2.97
CA ASP A 50 -7.96 8.85 1.56
C ASP A 50 -9.49 8.88 1.43
N ALA A 51 -10.02 9.89 0.75
CA ALA A 51 -11.47 10.13 0.66
C ALA A 51 -12.15 9.31 -0.45
N GLY A 52 -11.37 8.60 -1.28
CA GLY A 52 -11.84 7.88 -2.46
C GLY A 52 -11.97 8.78 -3.69
#